data_AF-A0A835QND6-F1
#
_entry.id   AF-A0A835QND6-F1
#
_cell.length_a   1.000
_cell.length_b   1.000
_cell.length_c   1.000
_cell.angle_alpha   90.00
_cell.angle_beta   90.00
_cell.angle_gamma   90.00
#
_symmetry.space_group_name_H-M   'P 1'
#
loop_
_entity.id
_entity.type
_entity.pdbx_description
1 polymer ?
#
loop_
_entity_poly.entity_id
_entity_poly.type
_entity_poly.pdbx_seq_one_letter_code
_entity_poly.pdbx_strand_id
1 'polypeptide(L)'
;MARTYPCNISKHLHSLSQLLVQASTWFDRRLNKPCFRDDTFYHRVTRIGSFDHIEPSSLLYFWVCAIKAPGFGENRKAGLQDLATLTGGELITEELGLNLEKVEPEMLGSCKKVTISKDDTVVLDGAGDKKGIEERCDQIRSAIELSTSDYDKEKLQERLAKLSGGVAVLKIGGASEAEVGEKKDRVTDALNATKAAVEEGIVPGGGVALLYASKELDKLHTANFDQKIGVQIIQNALRTPVHTIAANAGVEGAVVVGKLLEQDNPDLGYDAAKGEYVDLVKAGIIDPLKVIRTALVDAASVSSLMTTTEAVVVELPKDEKDAPPVGGGGMGGLDY
;
A
#
# COMPACT_ATOMS: atom_id res chain seq x y z
N MET A 1 -5.55 6.18 -1.54
CA MET A 1 -4.95 7.54 -1.56
C MET A 1 -4.16 7.76 -0.27
N ALA A 2 -2.82 7.72 -0.33
CA ALA A 2 -1.97 8.10 0.80
C ALA A 2 -2.03 9.62 0.99
N ARG A 3 -2.28 10.09 2.22
CA ARG A 3 -2.28 11.53 2.55
C ARG A 3 -0.96 11.88 3.23
N THR A 4 -0.30 12.93 2.74
CA THR A 4 0.95 13.45 3.30
C THR A 4 0.70 14.75 4.05
N TYR A 5 1.20 14.83 5.28
CA TYR A 5 1.04 16.02 6.12
C TYR A 5 2.40 16.66 6.45
N PRO A 6 2.58 17.98 6.25
CA PRO A 6 3.75 18.69 6.76
C PRO A 6 3.63 18.87 8.28
N CYS A 7 4.67 18.49 9.02
CA CYS A 7 4.72 18.70 10.47
C CYS A 7 5.33 20.08 10.76
N ASN A 8 4.52 21.05 11.15
CA ASN A 8 4.99 22.37 11.55
C ASN A 8 4.22 22.82 12.79
N ILE A 9 4.75 22.51 13.98
CA ILE A 9 4.18 22.90 15.27
C ILE A 9 5.23 23.77 15.97
N SER A 10 5.13 25.09 15.86
CA SER A 10 6.16 26.00 16.39
C SER A 10 5.66 27.04 17.41
N LYS A 11 4.36 27.28 17.64
CA LYS A 11 4.00 28.50 18.42
C LYS A 11 2.97 28.44 19.55
N HIS A 12 2.27 27.35 19.87
CA HIS A 12 1.39 27.33 21.04
C HIS A 12 1.36 25.95 21.73
N LEU A 13 2.24 25.78 22.72
CA LEU A 13 2.60 24.49 23.33
C LEU A 13 1.72 24.06 24.52
N HIS A 14 1.08 24.99 25.23
CA HIS A 14 0.30 24.69 26.44
C HIS A 14 -1.10 24.10 26.17
N SER A 15 -1.70 24.33 24.99
CA SER A 15 -3.04 23.81 24.66
C SER A 15 -3.05 22.40 24.08
N LEU A 16 -1.88 21.86 23.71
CA LEU A 16 -1.73 20.55 23.04
C LEU A 16 -1.87 19.37 24.01
N SER A 17 -1.39 19.49 25.25
CA SER A 17 -1.50 18.43 26.27
C SER A 17 -2.96 18.19 26.65
N GLN A 18 -3.74 19.25 26.87
CA GLN A 18 -5.18 19.15 27.16
C GLN A 18 -5.97 18.54 25.99
N LEU A 19 -5.59 18.84 24.75
CA LEU A 19 -6.23 18.29 23.54
C LEU A 19 -5.91 16.81 23.33
N LEU A 20 -4.69 16.37 23.64
CA LEU A 20 -4.30 14.96 23.60
C LEU A 20 -5.03 14.13 24.66
N VAL A 21 -5.21 14.67 25.86
CA VAL A 21 -6.00 14.05 26.94
C VAL A 21 -7.48 13.97 26.57
N GLN A 22 -8.04 15.02 25.95
CA GLN A 22 -9.43 15.00 25.49
C GLN A 22 -9.65 14.06 24.30
N ALA A 23 -8.70 13.99 23.35
CA ALA A 23 -8.76 13.05 22.25
C ALA A 23 -8.66 11.60 22.77
N SER A 24 -7.70 11.30 23.65
CA SER A 24 -7.53 9.95 24.20
C SER A 24 -8.73 9.51 25.04
N THR A 25 -9.25 10.35 25.92
CA THR A 25 -10.45 10.05 26.72
C THR A 25 -11.72 9.92 25.87
N TRP A 26 -11.83 10.67 24.76
CA TRP A 26 -12.92 10.52 23.79
C TRP A 26 -12.84 9.19 23.03
N PHE A 27 -11.63 8.74 22.67
CA PHE A 27 -11.40 7.45 22.02
C PHE A 27 -11.62 6.27 22.97
N ASP A 28 -11.15 6.36 24.22
CA ASP A 28 -11.26 5.29 25.23
C ASP A 28 -12.73 5.00 25.62
N ARG A 29 -13.54 6.06 25.81
CA ARG A 29 -14.98 5.90 26.11
C ARG A 29 -15.81 5.24 25.00
N ARG A 30 -15.33 5.22 23.75
CA ARG A 30 -16.02 4.55 22.62
C ARG A 30 -15.52 3.13 22.36
N LEU A 31 -14.28 2.80 22.74
CA LEU A 31 -13.74 1.45 22.59
C LEU A 31 -14.36 0.46 23.59
N ASN A 32 -14.96 0.94 24.69
CA ASN A 32 -15.52 0.09 25.74
C ASN A 32 -17.05 -0.16 25.64
N LYS A 33 -17.66 0.00 24.45
CA LYS A 33 -19.04 -0.44 24.18
C LYS A 33 -19.05 -1.55 23.12
N PRO A 34 -19.76 -2.68 23.37
CA PRO A 34 -19.90 -3.73 22.37
C PRO A 34 -20.92 -3.27 21.33
N CYS A 35 -20.45 -2.68 20.23
CA CYS A 35 -21.28 -2.39 19.06
C CYS A 35 -20.83 -3.30 17.92
N PHE A 36 -21.40 -4.51 17.90
CA PHE A 36 -21.34 -5.43 16.77
C PHE A 36 -22.01 -4.79 15.55
N ARG A 37 -21.21 -4.42 14.54
CA ARG A 37 -21.32 -4.79 13.12
C ARG A 37 -20.44 -3.84 12.30
N ASP A 38 -19.66 -4.45 11.41
CA ASP A 38 -18.87 -3.90 10.30
C ASP A 38 -17.38 -3.62 10.56
N ASP A 39 -16.55 -4.51 9.99
CA ASP A 39 -15.08 -4.51 9.90
C ASP A 39 -14.55 -3.36 9.02
N THR A 40 -14.80 -2.11 9.39
CA THR A 40 -14.22 -0.94 8.72
C THR A 40 -13.28 -0.18 9.64
N PHE A 41 -11.99 -0.28 9.31
CA PHE A 41 -10.90 0.46 9.94
C PHE A 41 -11.17 1.98 9.88
N TYR A 42 -11.32 2.62 11.04
CA TYR A 42 -11.54 4.06 11.13
C TYR A 42 -10.22 4.85 10.96
N HIS A 43 -9.96 5.37 9.77
CA HIS A 43 -9.13 6.57 9.61
C HIS A 43 -10.04 7.80 9.71
N ARG A 44 -10.25 8.33 10.92
CA ARG A 44 -10.99 9.58 11.10
C ARG A 44 -10.02 10.73 11.38
N VAL A 45 -9.75 11.54 10.35
CA VAL A 45 -9.23 12.90 10.56
C VAL A 45 -10.40 13.70 11.14
N THR A 46 -10.40 13.90 12.45
CA THR A 46 -11.51 14.57 13.14
C THR A 46 -11.18 16.06 13.25
N ARG A 47 -12.02 16.90 12.64
CA ARG A 47 -12.01 18.35 12.83
C ARG A 47 -12.58 18.64 14.22
N ILE A 48 -11.72 18.88 15.21
CA ILE A 48 -12.16 19.30 16.55
C ILE A 48 -12.42 20.81 16.47
N GLY A 49 -13.68 21.21 16.67
CA GLY A 49 -14.14 22.59 16.60
C GLY A 49 -14.51 23.18 17.96
N SER A 50 -14.34 24.51 18.04
CA SER A 50 -14.87 25.50 18.98
C SER A 50 -14.63 25.28 20.49
N PHE A 51 -13.60 25.94 21.02
CA PHE A 51 -13.57 26.35 22.42
C PHE A 51 -14.39 27.64 22.55
N ASP A 52 -15.42 27.63 23.40
CA ASP A 52 -16.39 28.74 23.58
C ASP A 52 -15.82 30.05 24.18
N HIS A 53 -14.49 30.21 24.31
CA HIS A 53 -13.88 31.40 24.91
C HIS A 53 -12.58 31.90 24.24
N ILE A 54 -12.44 31.72 22.92
CA ILE A 54 -11.31 32.29 22.18
C ILE A 54 -11.84 33.18 21.05
N GLU A 55 -11.32 34.40 20.95
CA GLU A 55 -11.69 35.37 19.90
C GLU A 55 -11.65 34.73 18.49
N PRO A 56 -12.59 35.08 17.58
CA PRO A 56 -12.75 34.42 16.29
C PRO A 56 -11.57 34.59 15.30
N SER A 57 -10.54 35.38 15.65
CA SER A 57 -9.33 35.59 14.84
C SER A 57 -8.28 34.49 14.97
N SER A 58 -8.40 33.57 15.94
CA SER A 58 -7.39 32.55 16.24
C SER A 58 -7.94 31.12 16.23
N LEU A 59 -8.68 30.75 15.18
CA LEU A 59 -9.00 29.35 14.91
C LEU A 59 -7.74 28.59 14.46
N LEU A 60 -6.97 28.10 15.43
CA LEU A 60 -5.88 27.14 15.22
C LEU A 60 -6.48 25.79 14.84
N TYR A 61 -6.36 25.43 13.56
CA TYR A 61 -6.77 24.13 13.05
C TYR A 61 -5.68 23.09 13.29
N PHE A 62 -5.99 22.04 14.05
CA PHE A 62 -5.08 20.92 14.29
C PHE A 62 -5.46 19.71 13.43
N TRP A 63 -4.45 19.09 12.81
CA TRP A 63 -4.59 17.86 12.05
C TRP A 63 -4.14 16.72 12.94
N VAL A 64 -5.07 15.83 13.31
CA VAL A 64 -4.79 14.69 14.18
C VAL A 64 -5.07 13.41 13.43
N CYS A 65 -4.17 12.44 13.54
CA CYS A 65 -4.34 11.08 13.02
C CYS A 65 -3.98 10.08 14.12
N ALA A 66 -4.86 9.10 14.34
CA ALA A 66 -4.61 7.99 15.26
C ALA A 66 -4.17 6.77 14.45
N ILE A 67 -3.09 6.13 14.91
CA ILE A 67 -2.49 4.96 14.27
C ILE A 67 -2.35 3.88 15.34
N LYS A 68 -2.66 2.62 15.00
CA LYS A 68 -2.46 1.50 15.92
C LYS A 68 -0.97 1.29 16.20
N ALA A 69 -0.63 0.90 17.42
CA ALA A 69 0.75 0.58 17.77
C ALA A 69 1.26 -0.63 16.94
N PRO A 70 2.53 -0.62 16.50
CA PRO A 70 3.09 -1.72 15.72
C PRO A 70 3.31 -2.95 16.62
N GLY A 71 2.87 -4.13 16.17
CA GLY A 71 3.09 -5.39 16.86
C GLY A 71 2.19 -5.63 18.09
N PHE A 72 2.50 -6.68 18.84
CA PHE A 72 1.72 -7.13 20.01
C PHE A 72 2.64 -7.49 21.20
N GLY A 73 2.11 -7.42 22.42
CA GLY A 73 2.84 -7.79 23.65
C GLY A 73 4.13 -7.00 23.86
N GLU A 74 5.21 -7.69 24.17
CA GLU A 74 6.54 -7.09 24.38
C GLU A 74 7.13 -6.48 23.10
N ASN A 75 6.87 -7.07 21.93
CA ASN A 75 7.29 -6.51 20.65
C ASN A 75 6.65 -5.15 20.37
N ARG A 76 5.43 -4.93 20.87
CA ARG A 76 4.76 -3.62 20.78
C ARG A 76 5.49 -2.55 21.59
N LYS A 77 5.83 -2.85 22.84
CA LYS A 77 6.58 -1.92 23.70
C LYS A 77 7.96 -1.62 23.10
N ALA A 78 8.66 -2.66 22.67
CA ALA A 78 9.98 -2.52 22.06
C ALA A 78 9.95 -1.72 20.75
N GLY A 79 8.94 -1.93 19.90
CA GLY A 79 8.75 -1.17 18.66
C GLY A 79 8.35 0.29 18.90
N LEU A 80 7.56 0.58 19.93
CA LEU A 80 7.26 1.96 20.33
C LEU A 80 8.49 2.67 20.91
N GLN A 81 9.35 1.96 21.65
CA GLN A 81 10.62 2.49 22.13
C GLN A 81 11.54 2.84 20.95
N ASP A 82 11.61 1.99 19.93
CA ASP A 82 12.38 2.24 18.72
C ASP A 82 11.89 3.51 18.00
N LEU A 83 10.57 3.69 17.92
CA LEU A 83 9.96 4.89 17.34
C LEU A 83 10.24 6.15 18.17
N ALA A 84 10.22 6.03 19.50
CA ALA A 84 10.56 7.10 20.43
C ALA A 84 12.01 7.54 20.23
N THR A 85 12.96 6.60 20.19
CA THR A 85 14.37 6.88 19.90
C THR A 85 14.57 7.52 18.52
N LEU A 86 13.84 7.05 17.49
CA LEU A 86 13.93 7.62 16.13
C LEU A 86 13.42 9.07 16.06
N THR A 87 12.35 9.39 16.80
CA THR A 87 11.68 10.71 16.76
C THR A 87 12.16 11.66 17.84
N GLY A 88 12.96 11.20 18.80
CA GLY A 88 13.39 11.96 19.98
C GLY A 88 12.27 12.15 21.03
N GLY A 89 11.20 11.36 20.95
CA GLY A 89 10.11 11.37 21.93
C GLY A 89 10.37 10.41 23.08
N GLU A 90 9.51 10.48 24.10
CA GLU A 90 9.51 9.55 25.24
C GLU A 90 8.31 8.59 25.16
N LEU A 91 8.54 7.32 25.48
CA LEU A 91 7.49 6.31 25.50
C LEU A 91 6.63 6.44 26.76
N ILE A 92 5.43 6.99 26.62
CA ILE A 92 4.48 7.13 27.72
C ILE A 92 3.86 5.76 28.04
N THR A 93 4.21 5.20 29.19
CA THR A 93 3.64 3.94 29.71
C THR A 93 3.31 4.06 31.19
N GLU A 94 2.24 3.40 31.62
CA GLU A 94 1.82 3.35 33.03
C GLU A 94 2.87 2.68 33.93
N GLU A 95 3.66 1.75 33.37
CA GLU A 95 4.76 1.06 34.06
C GLU A 95 5.89 2.03 34.48
N LEU A 96 6.10 3.10 33.71
CA LEU A 96 7.06 4.16 34.01
C LEU A 96 6.43 5.27 34.88
N GLY A 97 5.17 5.14 35.30
CA GLY A 97 4.47 6.12 36.14
C GLY A 97 4.05 7.39 35.40
N LEU A 98 4.15 7.41 34.07
CA LEU A 98 3.77 8.54 33.22
C LEU A 98 2.31 8.41 32.80
N ASN A 99 1.47 9.32 33.31
CA ASN A 99 0.07 9.41 32.95
C ASN A 99 -0.14 10.40 31.79
N LEU A 100 -1.13 10.14 30.94
CA LEU A 100 -1.49 11.01 29.80
C LEU A 100 -1.78 12.46 30.21
N GLU A 101 -2.23 12.68 31.45
CA GLU A 101 -2.52 14.01 32.00
C GLU A 101 -1.27 14.86 32.27
N LYS A 102 -0.11 14.22 32.44
CA LYS A 102 1.16 14.88 32.80
C LYS A 102 2.13 14.98 31.62
N VAL A 103 1.66 14.77 30.40
CA VAL A 103 2.51 14.79 29.20
C VAL A 103 2.94 16.22 28.90
N GLU A 104 4.24 16.45 28.90
CA GLU A 104 4.83 17.71 28.50
C GLU A 104 5.15 17.72 27.00
N PRO A 105 5.11 18.87 26.32
CA PRO A 105 5.43 18.94 24.89
C PRO A 105 6.84 18.45 24.54
N GLU A 106 7.77 18.49 25.50
CA GLU A 106 9.15 18.03 25.36
C GLU A 106 9.24 16.50 25.23
N MET A 107 8.24 15.77 25.73
CA MET A 107 8.15 14.31 25.62
C MET A 107 7.63 13.85 24.24
N LEU A 108 7.16 14.77 23.40
CA LEU A 108 6.62 14.45 22.08
C LEU A 108 7.73 14.34 21.05
N GLY A 109 7.73 13.24 20.30
CA GLY A 109 8.64 13.05 19.18
C GLY A 109 8.35 13.98 18.01
N SER A 110 9.39 14.36 17.27
CA SER A 110 9.28 15.18 16.07
C SER A 110 9.90 14.49 14.85
N CYS A 111 9.32 14.76 13.68
CA CYS A 111 9.78 14.24 12.41
C CYS A 111 9.40 15.20 11.28
N LYS A 112 10.09 15.10 10.16
CA LYS A 112 9.89 16.01 9.02
C LYS A 112 8.63 15.71 8.23
N LYS A 113 8.34 14.43 8.00
CA LYS A 113 7.21 14.00 7.18
C LYS A 113 6.68 12.64 7.62
N VAL A 114 5.36 12.52 7.73
CA VAL A 114 4.68 11.24 7.95
C VAL A 114 3.77 10.98 6.76
N THR A 115 3.84 9.77 6.22
CA THR A 115 2.94 9.28 5.18
C THR A 115 2.13 8.13 5.73
N ILE A 116 0.81 8.26 5.69
CA ILE A 116 -0.12 7.28 6.24
C ILE A 116 -0.98 6.75 5.09
N SER A 117 -0.98 5.43 4.94
CA SER A 117 -1.83 4.68 4.03
C SER A 117 -2.80 3.80 4.84
N LYS A 118 -3.60 2.97 4.16
CA LYS A 118 -4.57 2.08 4.82
C LYS A 118 -3.87 1.04 5.71
N ASP A 119 -2.76 0.51 5.22
CA ASP A 119 -2.08 -0.64 5.81
C ASP A 119 -0.69 -0.26 6.37
N ASP A 120 -0.06 0.79 5.83
CA ASP A 120 1.30 1.22 6.21
C ASP A 120 1.38 2.65 6.74
N THR A 121 2.28 2.87 7.70
CA THR A 121 2.70 4.19 8.19
C THR A 121 4.21 4.34 8.04
N VAL A 122 4.64 5.42 7.38
CA VAL A 122 6.05 5.73 7.15
C VAL A 122 6.41 7.06 7.80
N VAL A 123 7.34 7.03 8.75
CA VAL A 123 7.91 8.22 9.40
C VAL A 123 9.25 8.53 8.77
N LEU A 124 9.43 9.75 8.29
CA LEU A 124 10.63 10.20 7.58
C LEU A 124 11.36 11.27 8.36
N ASP A 125 12.68 11.10 8.47
CA ASP A 125 13.61 12.09 9.02
C ASP A 125 13.17 12.52 10.44
N GLY A 126 13.22 11.55 11.36
CA GLY A 126 12.94 11.77 12.78
C GLY A 126 14.04 12.59 13.44
N ALA A 127 13.69 13.43 14.42
CA ALA A 127 14.62 14.33 15.09
C ALA A 127 15.39 13.68 16.25
N GLY A 128 15.43 12.35 16.31
CA GLY A 128 16.19 11.61 17.32
C GLY A 128 17.69 11.83 17.21
N ASP A 129 18.39 11.71 18.34
CA ASP A 129 19.85 11.79 18.36
C ASP A 129 20.47 10.58 17.63
N LYS A 130 21.42 10.86 16.74
CA LYS A 130 22.10 9.82 15.94
C LYS A 130 22.80 8.80 16.82
N LYS A 131 23.42 9.25 17.93
CA LYS A 131 24.08 8.35 18.87
C LYS A 131 23.08 7.41 19.54
N GLY A 132 21.94 7.94 19.99
CA GLY A 132 20.87 7.12 20.57
C GLY A 132 20.33 6.07 19.59
N ILE A 133 20.21 6.42 18.30
CA ILE A 133 19.79 5.47 17.25
C ILE A 133 20.86 4.39 17.02
N GLU A 134 22.15 4.76 16.97
CA GLU A 134 23.26 3.81 16.81
C GLU A 134 23.35 2.85 18.01
N GLU A 135 23.31 3.36 19.24
CA GLU A 135 23.29 2.56 20.47
C GLU A 135 22.10 1.60 20.49
N ARG A 136 20.92 2.06 20.04
CA ARG A 136 19.75 1.20 19.94
C ARG A 136 19.91 0.11 18.88
N CYS A 137 20.53 0.42 17.75
CA CYS A 137 20.85 -0.58 16.73
C CYS A 137 21.81 -1.64 17.26
N ASP A 138 22.83 -1.25 18.02
CA ASP A 138 23.83 -2.17 18.60
C ASP A 138 23.23 -3.06 19.69
N GLN A 139 22.30 -2.54 20.50
CA GLN A 139 21.52 -3.35 21.43
C GLN A 139 20.74 -4.44 20.70
N ILE A 140 20.09 -4.10 19.58
CA ILE A 140 19.30 -5.07 18.79
C ILE A 140 20.21 -6.09 18.12
N ARG A 141 21.37 -5.68 17.56
CA ARG A 141 22.38 -6.59 17.00
C ARG A 141 22.85 -7.62 18.03
N SER A 142 23.18 -7.14 19.24
CA SER A 142 23.59 -8.02 20.34
C SER A 142 22.48 -8.99 20.75
N ALA A 143 21.23 -8.52 20.78
CA ALA A 143 20.07 -9.36 21.09
C ALA A 143 19.81 -10.44 20.02
N ILE A 144 20.11 -10.17 18.74
CA ILE A 144 20.02 -11.16 17.65
C ILE A 144 21.04 -12.28 17.87
N GLU A 145 22.28 -11.95 18.24
CA GLU A 145 23.34 -12.93 18.46
C GLU A 145 23.08 -13.82 19.68
N LEU A 146 22.49 -13.26 20.74
CA LEU A 146 22.14 -13.99 21.97
C LEU A 146 20.86 -14.82 21.83
N SER A 147 20.02 -14.55 20.84
CA SER A 147 18.78 -15.29 20.65
C SER A 147 19.04 -16.68 20.06
N THR A 148 18.36 -17.69 20.60
CA THR A 148 18.39 -19.07 20.08
C THR A 148 17.18 -19.42 19.23
N SER A 149 16.17 -18.55 19.19
CA SER A 149 14.92 -18.74 18.46
C SER A 149 14.98 -18.03 17.11
N ASP A 150 14.75 -18.76 16.02
CA ASP A 150 14.75 -18.20 14.66
C ASP A 150 13.62 -17.18 14.47
N TYR A 151 12.47 -17.40 15.11
CA TYR A 151 11.35 -16.45 15.12
C TYR A 151 11.74 -15.10 15.74
N ASP A 152 12.46 -15.12 16.87
CA ASP A 152 12.88 -13.89 17.54
C ASP A 152 13.98 -13.17 16.75
N LYS A 153 14.89 -13.93 16.12
CA LYS A 153 15.91 -13.36 15.23
C LYS A 153 15.28 -12.62 14.05
N GLU A 154 14.29 -13.21 13.39
CA GLU A 154 13.58 -12.57 12.29
C GLU A 154 12.91 -11.26 12.73
N LYS A 155 12.22 -11.27 13.88
CA LYS A 155 11.55 -10.06 14.41
C LYS A 155 12.53 -8.97 14.84
N LEU A 156 13.67 -9.34 15.41
CA LEU A 156 14.72 -8.38 15.76
C LEU A 156 15.40 -7.83 14.50
N GLN A 157 15.61 -8.64 13.47
CA GLN A 157 16.14 -8.21 12.17
C GLN A 157 15.19 -7.22 11.47
N GLU A 158 13.88 -7.47 11.49
CA GLU A 158 12.88 -6.52 10.98
C GLU A 158 12.97 -5.15 11.67
N ARG A 159 13.13 -5.14 12.99
CA ARG A 159 13.26 -3.90 13.78
C ARG A 159 14.57 -3.19 13.49
N LEU A 160 15.68 -3.93 13.45
CA LEU A 160 16.99 -3.39 13.09
C LEU A 160 16.96 -2.79 11.68
N ALA A 161 16.31 -3.44 10.72
CA ALA A 161 16.16 -2.94 9.37
C ALA A 161 15.34 -1.64 9.32
N LYS A 162 14.33 -1.47 10.18
CA LYS A 162 13.55 -0.22 10.27
C LYS A 162 14.34 0.95 10.88
N LEU A 163 15.26 0.66 11.82
CA LEU A 163 16.09 1.68 12.48
C LEU A 163 17.35 2.04 11.69
N SER A 164 18.03 1.03 11.13
CA SER A 164 19.28 1.19 10.38
C SER A 164 19.05 1.41 8.87
N GLY A 165 17.88 1.03 8.37
CA GLY A 165 17.49 1.20 6.97
C GLY A 165 17.28 2.67 6.65
N GLY A 166 18.32 3.29 6.11
CA GLY A 166 18.26 4.68 5.64
C GLY A 166 17.12 4.85 4.64
N VAL A 167 16.29 5.86 4.85
CA VAL A 167 15.21 6.16 3.92
C VAL A 167 15.74 6.98 2.74
N ALA A 168 15.77 6.37 1.56
CA ALA A 168 16.10 7.07 0.32
C ALA A 168 14.89 7.86 -0.19
N VAL A 169 15.07 9.15 -0.47
CA VAL A 169 14.03 10.02 -1.03
C VAL A 169 14.34 10.31 -2.49
N LEU A 170 13.50 9.80 -3.40
CA LEU A 170 13.58 10.10 -4.83
C LEU A 170 12.83 11.41 -5.12
N LYS A 171 13.56 12.43 -5.59
CA LYS A 171 12.98 13.71 -6.01
C LYS A 171 12.76 13.70 -7.52
N ILE A 172 11.51 13.61 -7.96
CA ILE A 172 11.13 13.63 -9.37
C ILE A 172 10.78 15.06 -9.79
N GLY A 173 11.32 15.49 -10.93
CA GLY A 173 11.05 16.81 -11.53
C GLY A 173 10.63 16.71 -13.00
N GLY A 174 10.01 17.78 -13.50
CA GLY A 174 9.46 17.89 -14.84
C GLY A 174 9.16 19.35 -15.19
N ALA A 175 8.91 19.62 -16.47
CA ALA A 175 8.65 20.97 -16.96
C ALA A 175 7.20 21.44 -16.67
N SER A 176 6.26 20.50 -16.54
CA SER A 176 4.87 20.78 -16.17
C SER A 176 4.39 19.85 -15.05
N GLU A 177 3.34 20.24 -14.34
CA GLU A 177 2.74 19.42 -13.27
C GLU A 177 2.25 18.06 -13.79
N ALA A 178 1.64 18.03 -14.98
CA ALA A 178 1.20 16.79 -15.61
C ALA A 178 2.36 15.83 -15.89
N GLU A 179 3.50 16.36 -16.37
CA GLU A 179 4.70 15.55 -16.60
C GLU A 179 5.33 15.06 -15.30
N VAL A 180 5.35 15.89 -14.25
CA VAL A 180 5.82 15.49 -12.91
C VAL A 180 4.97 14.35 -12.36
N GLY A 181 3.64 14.42 -12.53
CA GLY A 181 2.71 13.37 -12.15
C GLY A 181 3.03 12.05 -12.82
N GLU A 182 3.09 12.04 -14.16
CA GLU A 182 3.36 10.84 -14.95
C GLU A 182 4.73 10.23 -14.62
N LYS A 183 5.79 11.06 -14.52
CA LYS A 183 7.13 10.57 -14.16
C LYS A 183 7.17 9.99 -12.76
N LYS A 184 6.43 10.59 -11.82
CA LYS A 184 6.35 10.09 -10.45
C LYS A 184 5.67 8.73 -10.41
N ASP A 185 4.59 8.55 -11.16
CA ASP A 185 3.87 7.28 -11.23
C ASP A 185 4.78 6.20 -11.87
N ARG A 186 5.47 6.51 -12.98
CA ARG A 186 6.47 5.60 -13.57
C ARG A 186 7.58 5.17 -12.61
N VAL A 187 8.12 6.12 -11.84
CA VAL A 187 9.16 5.81 -10.85
C VAL A 187 8.60 4.97 -9.70
N THR A 188 7.35 5.21 -9.31
CA THR A 188 6.67 4.43 -8.27
C THR A 188 6.46 2.99 -8.74
N ASP A 189 6.01 2.80 -9.97
CA ASP A 189 5.83 1.48 -10.58
C ASP A 189 7.16 0.73 -10.71
N ALA A 190 8.21 1.41 -11.18
CA ALA A 190 9.55 0.82 -11.28
C ALA A 190 10.10 0.38 -9.91
N LEU A 191 9.89 1.20 -8.87
CA LEU A 191 10.30 0.86 -7.50
C LEU A 191 9.56 -0.38 -6.99
N ASN A 192 8.25 -0.46 -7.21
CA ASN A 192 7.44 -1.60 -6.77
C ASN A 192 7.78 -2.87 -7.55
N ALA A 193 8.01 -2.77 -8.86
CA ALA A 193 8.45 -3.88 -9.69
C ALA A 193 9.83 -4.41 -9.24
N THR A 194 10.77 -3.51 -8.95
CA THR A 194 12.11 -3.90 -8.46
C THR A 194 12.03 -4.61 -7.10
N LYS A 195 11.20 -4.11 -6.17
CA LYS A 195 10.97 -4.78 -4.88
C LYS A 195 10.39 -6.18 -5.07
N ALA A 196 9.36 -6.31 -5.90
CA ALA A 196 8.74 -7.59 -6.20
C ALA A 196 9.71 -8.58 -6.87
N ALA A 197 10.59 -8.08 -7.73
CA ALA A 197 11.63 -8.89 -8.40
C ALA A 197 12.70 -9.40 -7.42
N VAL A 198 13.06 -8.59 -6.42
CA VAL A 198 14.00 -9.01 -5.36
C VAL A 198 13.38 -10.08 -4.45
N GLU A 199 12.08 -10.00 -4.20
CA GLU A 199 11.38 -10.92 -3.29
C GLU A 199 11.16 -12.32 -3.89
N GLU A 200 10.60 -12.41 -5.11
CA GLU A 200 10.21 -13.70 -5.72
C GLU A 200 10.95 -14.01 -7.03
N GLY A 201 11.88 -13.17 -7.45
CA GLY A 201 12.62 -13.34 -8.70
C GLY A 201 11.87 -12.80 -9.92
N ILE A 202 12.42 -13.13 -11.09
CA ILE A 202 12.02 -12.62 -12.40
C ILE A 202 11.69 -13.77 -13.36
N VAL A 203 10.85 -13.47 -14.35
CA VAL A 203 10.49 -14.38 -15.43
C VAL A 203 10.51 -13.65 -16.79
N PRO A 204 10.58 -14.39 -17.92
CA PRO A 204 10.44 -13.79 -19.25
C PRO A 204 9.13 -12.99 -19.35
N GLY A 205 9.25 -11.72 -19.74
CA GLY A 205 8.12 -10.79 -19.72
C GLY A 205 7.19 -10.93 -20.93
N GLY A 206 6.44 -9.87 -21.21
CA GLY A 206 5.61 -9.77 -22.42
C GLY A 206 4.46 -10.79 -22.47
N GLY A 207 4.04 -11.31 -21.30
CA GLY A 207 3.01 -12.36 -21.18
C GLY A 207 3.49 -13.77 -21.54
N VAL A 208 4.76 -13.94 -21.94
CA VAL A 208 5.29 -15.20 -22.45
C VAL A 208 5.38 -16.27 -21.36
N ALA A 209 5.71 -15.89 -20.13
CA ALA A 209 5.66 -16.79 -18.98
C ALA A 209 4.28 -17.43 -18.79
N LEU A 210 3.19 -16.66 -18.94
CA LEU A 210 1.82 -17.17 -18.85
C LEU A 210 1.47 -18.07 -20.03
N LEU A 211 1.92 -17.70 -21.23
CA LEU A 211 1.72 -18.51 -22.44
C LEU A 211 2.34 -19.91 -22.29
N TYR A 212 3.59 -20.00 -21.85
CA TYR A 212 4.24 -21.30 -21.68
C TYR A 212 3.67 -22.08 -20.49
N ALA A 213 3.27 -21.41 -19.41
CA ALA A 213 2.53 -22.06 -18.32
C ALA A 213 1.23 -22.72 -18.80
N SER A 214 0.60 -22.21 -19.87
CA SER A 214 -0.60 -22.83 -20.44
C SER A 214 -0.37 -24.22 -21.04
N LYS A 215 0.87 -24.54 -21.49
CA LYS A 215 1.23 -25.88 -21.99
C LYS A 215 1.26 -26.93 -20.87
N GLU A 216 1.65 -26.52 -19.67
CA GLU A 216 1.70 -27.43 -18.52
C GLU A 216 0.29 -27.88 -18.07
N LEU A 217 -0.75 -27.11 -18.38
CA LEU A 217 -2.13 -27.46 -18.07
C LEU A 217 -2.65 -28.67 -18.87
N ASP A 218 -2.02 -29.03 -20.00
CA ASP A 218 -2.39 -30.23 -20.76
C ASP A 218 -2.13 -31.53 -19.98
N LYS A 219 -1.24 -31.47 -18.99
CA LYS A 219 -0.90 -32.61 -18.11
C LYS A 219 -1.86 -32.74 -16.92
N LEU A 220 -2.76 -31.78 -16.72
CA LEU A 220 -3.65 -31.75 -15.57
C LEU A 220 -4.84 -32.71 -15.76
N HIS A 221 -4.92 -33.74 -14.92
CA HIS A 221 -6.04 -34.67 -14.94
C HIS A 221 -7.29 -34.06 -14.31
N THR A 222 -8.41 -34.11 -15.03
CA THR A 222 -9.72 -33.59 -14.59
C THR A 222 -10.66 -34.72 -14.23
N ALA A 223 -11.44 -34.57 -13.15
CA ALA A 223 -12.36 -35.61 -12.67
C ALA A 223 -13.64 -35.70 -13.52
N ASN A 224 -14.08 -34.60 -14.12
CA ASN A 224 -15.29 -34.54 -14.93
C ASN A 224 -15.14 -33.57 -16.13
N PHE A 225 -16.16 -33.54 -16.99
CA PHE A 225 -16.17 -32.70 -18.19
C PHE A 225 -16.18 -31.19 -17.87
N ASP A 226 -16.88 -30.77 -16.82
CA ASP A 226 -16.96 -29.35 -16.44
C ASP A 226 -15.60 -28.82 -15.96
N GLN A 227 -14.84 -29.62 -15.22
CA GLN A 227 -13.47 -29.29 -14.85
C GLN A 227 -12.57 -29.19 -16.09
N LYS A 228 -12.77 -30.02 -17.11
CA LYS A 228 -12.03 -29.91 -18.39
C LYS A 228 -12.33 -28.60 -19.10
N ILE A 229 -13.59 -28.15 -19.10
CA ILE A 229 -13.96 -26.83 -19.62
C ILE A 229 -13.28 -25.73 -18.78
N GLY A 230 -13.27 -25.85 -17.45
CA GLY A 230 -12.59 -24.91 -16.56
C GLY A 230 -11.10 -24.77 -16.88
N VAL A 231 -10.39 -25.87 -17.09
CA VAL A 231 -8.98 -25.86 -17.52
C VAL A 231 -8.83 -25.13 -18.87
N GLN A 232 -9.69 -25.42 -19.84
CA GLN A 232 -9.67 -24.76 -21.15
C GLN A 232 -9.89 -23.24 -21.06
N ILE A 233 -10.76 -22.78 -20.15
CA ILE A 233 -10.98 -21.34 -19.90
C ILE A 233 -9.70 -20.68 -19.43
N ILE A 234 -8.99 -21.29 -18.47
CA ILE A 234 -7.72 -20.77 -17.98
C ILE A 234 -6.66 -20.80 -19.08
N GLN A 235 -6.54 -21.89 -19.84
CA GLN A 235 -5.59 -21.98 -20.96
C GLN A 235 -5.80 -20.86 -21.98
N ASN A 236 -7.05 -20.55 -22.32
CA ASN A 236 -7.37 -19.46 -23.24
C ASN A 236 -7.03 -18.09 -22.63
N ALA A 237 -7.37 -17.87 -21.36
CA ALA A 237 -7.08 -16.63 -20.66
C ALA A 237 -5.58 -16.33 -20.56
N LEU A 238 -4.74 -17.35 -20.35
CA LEU A 238 -3.28 -17.21 -20.28
C LEU A 238 -2.62 -16.79 -21.60
N ARG A 239 -3.29 -16.98 -22.74
CA ARG A 239 -2.80 -16.55 -24.07
C ARG A 239 -3.13 -15.09 -24.37
N THR A 240 -4.16 -14.54 -23.73
CA THR A 240 -4.66 -13.19 -23.96
C THR A 240 -3.61 -12.10 -23.73
N PRO A 241 -2.76 -12.13 -22.68
CA PRO A 241 -1.75 -11.08 -22.49
C PRO A 241 -0.80 -10.91 -23.68
N VAL A 242 -0.21 -11.99 -24.19
CA VAL A 242 0.66 -11.95 -25.37
C VAL A 242 -0.09 -11.43 -26.60
N HIS A 243 -1.31 -11.95 -26.81
CA HIS A 243 -2.16 -11.53 -27.91
C HIS A 243 -2.45 -10.03 -27.88
N THR A 244 -2.84 -9.49 -26.72
CA THR A 244 -3.17 -8.07 -26.54
C THR A 244 -1.95 -7.18 -26.72
N ILE A 245 -0.78 -7.57 -26.20
CA ILE A 245 0.47 -6.81 -26.39
C ILE A 245 0.83 -6.74 -27.87
N ALA A 246 0.76 -7.88 -28.58
CA ALA A 246 1.03 -7.95 -30.01
C ALA A 246 0.02 -7.13 -30.84
N ALA A 247 -1.28 -7.22 -30.53
CA ALA A 247 -2.33 -6.46 -31.20
C ALA A 247 -2.16 -4.95 -30.99
N ASN A 248 -1.81 -4.51 -29.78
CA ASN A 248 -1.53 -3.10 -29.48
C ASN A 248 -0.29 -2.58 -30.21
N ALA A 249 0.65 -3.47 -30.56
CA ALA A 249 1.81 -3.16 -31.40
C ALA A 249 1.50 -3.19 -32.91
N GLY A 250 0.24 -3.43 -33.31
CA GLY A 250 -0.20 -3.41 -34.70
C GLY A 250 0.09 -4.69 -35.49
N VAL A 251 0.40 -5.80 -34.81
CA VAL A 251 0.61 -7.11 -35.44
C VAL A 251 -0.48 -8.11 -35.03
N GLU A 252 -0.67 -9.14 -35.85
CA GLU A 252 -1.70 -10.16 -35.60
C GLU A 252 -1.32 -11.04 -34.40
N GLY A 253 -1.97 -10.83 -33.27
CA GLY A 253 -1.67 -11.50 -32.01
C GLY A 253 -1.81 -13.02 -32.08
N ALA A 254 -2.79 -13.52 -32.85
CA ALA A 254 -2.98 -14.96 -33.04
C ALA A 254 -1.78 -15.62 -33.74
N VAL A 255 -1.15 -14.94 -34.70
CA VAL A 255 0.06 -15.43 -35.39
C VAL A 255 1.26 -15.44 -34.45
N VAL A 256 1.39 -14.41 -33.61
CA VAL A 256 2.47 -14.33 -32.61
C VAL A 256 2.36 -15.46 -31.60
N VAL A 257 1.17 -15.64 -31.01
CA VAL A 257 0.91 -16.72 -30.05
C VAL A 257 1.14 -18.10 -30.68
N GLY A 258 0.63 -18.33 -31.90
CA GLY A 258 0.83 -19.59 -32.62
C GLY A 258 2.31 -19.93 -32.82
N LYS A 259 3.09 -18.96 -33.33
CA LYS A 259 4.54 -19.13 -33.53
C LYS A 259 5.31 -19.40 -32.24
N LEU A 260 4.94 -18.77 -31.13
CA LEU A 260 5.58 -19.03 -29.84
C LEU A 260 5.22 -20.40 -29.28
N LEU A 261 3.98 -20.87 -29.49
CA LEU A 261 3.56 -22.20 -29.05
C LEU A 261 4.24 -23.33 -29.84
N GLU A 262 4.67 -23.09 -31.07
CA GLU A 262 5.45 -24.04 -31.87
C GLU A 262 6.91 -24.19 -31.38
N GLN A 263 7.38 -23.31 -30.50
CA GLN A 263 8.76 -23.31 -30.00
C GLN A 263 8.86 -24.05 -28.65
N ASP A 264 10.00 -24.69 -28.44
CA ASP A 264 10.31 -25.42 -27.19
C ASP A 264 11.12 -24.60 -26.18
N ASN A 265 11.59 -23.41 -26.58
CA ASN A 265 12.39 -22.55 -25.70
C ASN A 265 11.49 -21.59 -24.90
N PRO A 266 11.36 -21.75 -23.57
CA PRO A 266 10.53 -20.89 -22.74
C PRO A 266 11.04 -19.45 -22.61
N ASP A 267 12.32 -19.19 -22.94
CA ASP A 267 12.91 -17.84 -22.90
C ASP A 267 12.68 -17.05 -24.20
N LEU A 268 12.24 -17.73 -25.26
CA LEU A 268 11.95 -17.09 -26.55
C LEU A 268 10.58 -16.42 -26.49
N GLY A 269 10.54 -15.14 -26.84
CA GLY A 269 9.33 -14.34 -26.90
C GLY A 269 9.33 -13.37 -28.07
N TYR A 270 8.33 -12.49 -28.09
CA TYR A 270 8.18 -11.46 -29.12
C TYR A 270 8.42 -10.08 -28.52
N ASP A 271 9.49 -9.40 -28.95
CA ASP A 271 9.74 -8.00 -28.61
C ASP A 271 8.81 -7.12 -29.44
N ALA A 272 7.70 -6.69 -28.83
CA ALA A 272 6.70 -5.87 -29.48
C ALA A 272 7.18 -4.45 -29.86
N ALA A 273 8.26 -3.96 -29.26
CA ALA A 273 8.82 -2.66 -29.59
C ALA A 273 9.66 -2.70 -30.87
N LYS A 274 10.33 -3.83 -31.13
CA LYS A 274 11.18 -4.04 -32.33
C LYS A 274 10.52 -4.88 -33.43
N GLY A 275 9.51 -5.68 -33.07
CA GLY A 275 8.83 -6.59 -33.97
C GLY A 275 9.60 -7.90 -34.25
N GLU A 276 10.44 -8.35 -33.31
CA GLU A 276 11.36 -9.47 -33.50
C GLU A 276 11.15 -10.57 -32.45
N TYR A 277 11.45 -11.82 -32.83
CA TYR A 277 11.48 -12.94 -31.89
C TYR A 277 12.86 -13.07 -31.28
N VAL A 278 12.96 -12.89 -29.96
CA VAL A 278 14.23 -12.81 -29.24
C VAL A 278 14.13 -13.55 -27.91
N ASP A 279 15.29 -13.90 -27.36
CA ASP A 279 15.41 -14.31 -25.96
C ASP A 279 15.11 -13.09 -25.07
N LEU A 280 13.95 -13.11 -24.41
CA LEU A 280 13.43 -11.96 -23.68
C LEU A 280 14.30 -11.60 -22.48
N VAL A 281 14.87 -12.62 -21.81
CA VAL A 281 15.75 -12.40 -20.65
C VAL A 281 17.03 -11.71 -21.10
N LYS A 282 17.64 -12.15 -22.20
CA LYS A 282 18.82 -11.49 -22.79
C LYS A 282 18.50 -10.10 -23.34
N ALA A 283 17.29 -9.89 -23.86
CA ALA A 283 16.83 -8.58 -24.32
C ALA A 283 16.47 -7.61 -23.18
N GLY A 284 16.43 -8.10 -21.92
CA GLY A 284 16.06 -7.30 -20.75
C GLY A 284 14.56 -7.09 -20.59
N ILE A 285 13.73 -7.86 -21.30
CA ILE A 285 12.27 -7.84 -21.20
C ILE A 285 11.86 -8.87 -20.15
N ILE A 286 11.87 -8.42 -18.90
CA ILE A 286 11.63 -9.26 -17.72
C ILE A 286 10.49 -8.70 -16.90
N ASP A 287 9.71 -9.60 -16.31
CA ASP A 287 8.61 -9.26 -15.40
C ASP A 287 8.85 -9.90 -14.03
N PRO A 288 8.50 -9.22 -12.91
CA PRO A 288 8.58 -9.82 -11.58
C PRO A 288 7.60 -10.98 -11.44
N LEU A 289 8.06 -12.14 -10.96
CA LEU A 289 7.23 -13.34 -10.79
C LEU A 289 6.01 -13.07 -9.90
N LYS A 290 6.23 -12.34 -8.80
CA LYS A 290 5.17 -11.96 -7.85
C LYS A 290 4.00 -11.26 -8.54
N VAL A 291 4.29 -10.31 -9.43
CA VAL A 291 3.27 -9.50 -10.11
C VAL A 291 2.41 -10.38 -11.01
N ILE A 292 3.02 -11.24 -11.81
CA ILE A 292 2.30 -12.14 -12.73
C ILE A 292 1.44 -13.15 -11.94
N ARG A 293 2.00 -13.75 -10.90
CA ARG A 293 1.30 -14.71 -10.04
C ARG A 293 0.11 -14.07 -9.35
N THR A 294 0.30 -12.93 -8.70
CA THR A 294 -0.77 -12.21 -7.99
C THR A 294 -1.86 -11.78 -8.96
N ALA A 295 -1.51 -11.22 -10.12
CA ALA A 295 -2.48 -10.83 -11.14
C ALA A 295 -3.35 -12.02 -11.61
N LEU A 296 -2.75 -13.19 -11.83
CA LEU A 296 -3.50 -14.39 -12.24
C LEU A 296 -4.43 -14.89 -11.13
N VAL A 297 -3.94 -14.94 -9.88
CA VAL A 297 -4.73 -15.41 -8.72
C VAL A 297 -5.91 -14.48 -8.45
N ASP A 298 -5.69 -13.17 -8.47
CA ASP A 298 -6.74 -12.18 -8.24
C ASP A 298 -7.79 -12.21 -9.35
N ALA A 299 -7.35 -12.29 -10.61
CA ALA A 299 -8.26 -12.40 -11.76
C ALA A 299 -9.09 -13.69 -11.70
N ALA A 300 -8.48 -14.82 -11.34
CA ALA A 300 -9.18 -16.10 -11.17
C ALA A 300 -10.17 -16.06 -10.00
N SER A 301 -9.81 -15.40 -8.89
CA SER A 301 -10.68 -15.24 -7.72
C SER A 301 -11.97 -14.48 -8.06
N VAL A 302 -11.84 -13.31 -8.70
CA VAL A 302 -13.01 -12.51 -9.11
C VAL A 302 -13.82 -13.24 -10.17
N SER A 303 -13.18 -13.84 -11.17
CA SER A 303 -13.86 -14.56 -12.25
C SER A 303 -14.65 -15.76 -11.73
N SER A 304 -14.11 -16.49 -10.76
CA SER A 304 -14.80 -17.62 -10.14
C SER A 304 -16.09 -17.16 -9.44
N LEU A 305 -16.03 -16.06 -8.69
CA LEU A 305 -17.21 -15.51 -8.01
C LEU A 305 -18.28 -15.08 -9.02
N MET A 306 -17.88 -14.34 -10.05
CA MET A 306 -18.77 -13.88 -11.12
C MET A 306 -19.41 -15.05 -11.87
N THR A 307 -18.65 -16.10 -12.17
CA THR A 307 -19.18 -17.27 -12.91
C THR A 307 -20.23 -18.04 -12.09
N THR A 308 -20.12 -18.02 -10.75
CA THR A 308 -21.11 -18.65 -9.85
C THR A 308 -22.28 -17.74 -9.47
N THR A 309 -22.28 -16.48 -9.92
CA THR A 309 -23.30 -15.51 -9.54
C THR A 309 -24.55 -15.70 -10.41
N GLU A 310 -25.62 -16.25 -9.83
CA GLU A 310 -26.90 -16.44 -10.53
C GLU A 310 -27.82 -15.21 -10.50
N ALA A 311 -27.70 -14.38 -9.45
CA ALA A 311 -28.53 -13.19 -9.27
C ALA A 311 -27.73 -12.07 -8.59
N VAL A 312 -28.04 -10.82 -8.96
CA VAL A 312 -27.48 -9.61 -8.36
C VAL A 312 -28.63 -8.71 -7.91
N VAL A 313 -28.59 -8.27 -6.65
CA VAL A 313 -29.52 -7.27 -6.12
C VAL A 313 -28.83 -5.92 -6.18
N VAL A 314 -29.40 -4.99 -6.94
CA VAL A 314 -28.90 -3.63 -7.09
C VAL A 314 -29.88 -2.62 -6.50
N GLU A 315 -29.37 -1.50 -6.00
CA GLU A 315 -30.22 -0.35 -5.68
C GLU A 315 -30.84 0.19 -6.97
N LEU A 316 -32.12 0.56 -6.91
CA LEU A 316 -32.77 1.24 -8.02
C LEU A 316 -32.05 2.57 -8.29
N PRO A 317 -31.89 2.96 -9.56
CA PRO A 317 -31.45 4.30 -9.90
C PRO A 317 -32.33 5.31 -9.14
N LYS A 318 -31.70 6.26 -8.44
CA LYS A 318 -32.46 7.33 -7.79
C LYS A 318 -33.07 8.20 -8.88
N ASP A 319 -34.38 8.36 -8.88
CA ASP A 319 -35.03 9.34 -9.74
C ASP A 319 -34.54 10.75 -9.36
N GLU A 320 -33.91 11.47 -10.29
CA GLU A 320 -33.48 12.86 -10.11
C GLU A 320 -34.67 13.86 -10.08
N LYS A 321 -35.77 13.49 -9.43
CA LYS A 321 -37.02 14.29 -9.39
C LYS A 321 -37.42 14.83 -8.02
N ASP A 322 -36.55 14.76 -7.02
CA ASP A 322 -36.77 15.38 -5.71
C ASP A 322 -35.82 16.56 -5.41
N ALA A 323 -35.39 17.28 -6.45
CA ALA A 323 -34.96 18.67 -6.26
C ALA A 323 -36.19 19.58 -6.48
N PRO A 324 -36.70 20.27 -5.44
CA PRO A 324 -37.77 21.25 -5.64
C PRO A 324 -37.25 22.32 -6.62
N PRO A 325 -38.08 22.77 -7.58
CA PRO A 325 -37.64 23.73 -8.59
C PRO A 325 -37.27 25.05 -7.91
N VAL A 326 -35.98 25.29 -7.73
CA VAL A 326 -35.46 26.61 -7.45
C VAL A 326 -35.65 27.41 -8.73
N GLY A 327 -36.62 28.32 -8.70
CA GLY A 327 -36.98 29.12 -9.86
C GLY A 327 -35.81 29.95 -10.40
N GLY A 328 -35.77 30.06 -11.73
CA GLY A 328 -35.13 31.18 -12.42
C GLY A 328 -34.03 30.82 -13.40
N GLY A 329 -34.35 30.96 -14.70
CA GLY A 329 -33.38 31.34 -15.74
C GLY A 329 -32.68 30.18 -16.43
N GLY A 330 -33.04 29.96 -17.69
CA GLY A 330 -32.51 28.88 -18.50
C GLY A 330 -31.04 29.06 -18.90
N MET A 331 -30.39 27.93 -19.16
CA MET A 331 -29.53 27.72 -20.32
C MET A 331 -29.40 26.21 -20.49
N GLY A 332 -29.80 25.73 -21.65
CA GLY A 332 -29.90 24.30 -21.94
C GLY A 332 -28.54 23.61 -22.07
N GLY A 333 -28.57 22.33 -21.69
CA GLY A 333 -27.90 21.22 -22.35
C GLY A 333 -26.38 21.23 -22.42
N LEU A 334 -25.77 20.24 -21.78
CA LEU A 334 -24.90 19.26 -22.44
C LEU A 334 -24.44 18.24 -21.39
N ASP A 335 -25.12 17.11 -21.38
CA ASP A 335 -24.61 15.86 -20.82
C ASP A 335 -23.49 15.34 -21.73
N TYR A 336 -22.32 15.09 -21.14
CA TYR A 336 -21.33 14.11 -21.55
C TYR A 336 -20.67 13.53 -20.30
#